data_AF-A0AAE0YCP2-F1
#
_entry.id   AF-A0AAE0YCP2-F1
#
_cell.length_a   1.000
_cell.length_b   1.000
_cell.length_c   1.000
_cell.angle_alpha   90.00
_cell.angle_beta   90.00
_cell.angle_gamma   90.00
#
_symmetry.space_group_name_H-M   'P 1'
#
loop_
_entity.id
_entity.type
_entity.pdbx_description
1 polymer ?
#
loop_
_entity_poly.entity_id
_entity_poly.type
_entity_poly.pdbx_seq_one_letter_code
_entity_poly.pdbx_strand_id
1 'polypeptide(L)'
;MLSIISTTLLIWLFCAVAAPVRGCPLDCICSGGSIETRAMCSSPVIKTIPGSLSRATEILTIQGTQASPVPLTGLVRSDFGNLTELVHIKISFTLLSHVAEDAFFNLVKLKRLELNNNRLSSILPNTFSSLGATLAFVSLSNNRGLHLLERSGTSQRSERFTLVVWASTK
;
A
#
# COMPACT_ATOMS: atom_id res chain seq x y z
N MET A 1 -55.38 34.08 -30.98
CA MET A 1 -55.18 32.77 -30.36
C MET A 1 -53.68 32.54 -30.22
N LEU A 2 -53.17 32.54 -28.99
CA LEU A 2 -51.79 32.20 -28.70
C LEU A 2 -51.55 30.73 -29.04
N SER A 3 -50.44 30.41 -29.70
CA SER A 3 -49.90 29.05 -29.67
C SER A 3 -48.47 29.11 -29.16
N ILE A 4 -48.25 28.36 -28.10
CA ILE A 4 -47.15 28.47 -27.14
C ILE A 4 -45.92 27.76 -27.73
N ILE A 5 -44.80 28.46 -27.69
CA ILE A 5 -43.47 27.96 -28.05
C ILE A 5 -43.13 26.84 -27.07
N SER A 6 -43.15 25.58 -27.53
CA SER A 6 -42.75 24.43 -26.72
C SER A 6 -41.23 24.38 -26.62
N THR A 7 -40.70 25.06 -25.61
CA THR A 7 -39.28 25.09 -25.27
C THR A 7 -38.86 23.73 -24.71
N THR A 8 -38.14 22.98 -25.54
CA THR A 8 -37.08 22.01 -25.21
C THR A 8 -36.90 21.69 -23.72
N LEU A 9 -37.52 20.60 -23.26
CA LEU A 9 -37.14 19.94 -22.01
C LEU A 9 -36.24 18.73 -22.32
N LEU A 10 -35.09 19.00 -22.96
CA LEU A 10 -33.96 18.06 -22.91
C LEU A 10 -33.37 18.21 -21.51
N ILE A 11 -33.89 17.44 -20.56
CA ILE A 11 -33.21 17.20 -19.29
C ILE A 11 -31.93 16.46 -19.67
N TRP A 12 -30.86 17.21 -19.93
CA TRP A 12 -29.51 16.68 -19.84
C TRP A 12 -29.35 16.27 -18.39
N LEU A 13 -29.61 14.99 -18.11
CA LEU A 13 -29.03 14.32 -16.97
C LEU A 13 -27.52 14.36 -17.21
N PHE A 14 -26.89 15.49 -16.89
CA PHE A 14 -25.47 15.56 -16.68
C PHE A 14 -25.21 14.64 -15.48
N CYS A 15 -25.00 13.35 -15.76
CA CYS A 15 -24.03 12.61 -14.98
C CYS A 15 -22.78 13.49 -15.03
N ALA A 16 -22.52 14.22 -13.95
CA ALA A 16 -21.21 14.79 -13.72
C ALA A 16 -20.27 13.59 -13.71
N VAL A 17 -19.70 13.28 -14.87
CA VAL A 17 -18.63 12.32 -14.97
C VAL A 17 -17.51 12.97 -14.17
N ALA A 18 -17.34 12.53 -12.93
CA ALA A 18 -16.20 12.92 -12.13
C ALA A 18 -14.97 12.67 -13.00
N ALA A 19 -14.25 13.74 -13.32
CA ALA A 19 -13.05 13.62 -14.13
C ALA A 19 -12.16 12.55 -13.49
N PRO A 20 -11.64 11.57 -14.26
CA PRO A 20 -10.79 10.54 -13.69
C PRO A 20 -9.65 11.25 -12.96
N VAL A 21 -9.52 10.96 -11.66
CA VAL A 21 -8.38 11.44 -10.88
C VAL A 21 -7.14 10.94 -11.62
N ARG A 22 -6.35 11.87 -12.16
CA ARG A 22 -5.13 11.53 -12.89
C ARG A 22 -4.26 10.68 -11.97
N GLY A 23 -3.89 9.49 -12.44
CA GLY A 23 -3.10 8.55 -11.66
C GLY A 23 -3.89 7.73 -10.63
N CYS A 24 -5.15 7.40 -10.91
CA CYS A 24 -5.86 6.33 -10.19
C CYS A 24 -6.03 5.09 -11.09
N PRO A 25 -5.47 3.92 -10.71
CA PRO A 25 -5.70 2.65 -11.41
C PRO A 25 -7.18 2.23 -11.36
N LEU A 26 -7.66 1.53 -12.40
CA LEU A 26 -9.05 1.02 -12.46
C LEU A 26 -9.38 0.02 -11.35
N ASP A 27 -8.38 -0.69 -10.86
CA ASP A 27 -8.48 -1.67 -9.78
C ASP A 27 -8.42 -1.06 -8.36
N CYS A 28 -8.41 0.27 -8.28
CA CYS A 28 -8.30 1.03 -7.06
C CYS A 28 -9.36 2.13 -6.99
N ILE A 29 -9.77 2.44 -5.76
CA ILE A 29 -10.56 3.63 -5.45
C ILE A 29 -9.59 4.64 -4.84
N CYS A 30 -9.46 5.79 -5.48
CA CYS A 30 -8.62 6.87 -4.98
C CYS A 30 -9.50 8.04 -4.51
N SER A 31 -9.17 8.58 -3.35
CA SER A 31 -9.76 9.81 -2.85
C SER A 31 -8.65 10.82 -2.56
N GLY A 32 -8.87 12.07 -2.95
CA GLY A 32 -7.87 13.13 -2.82
C GLY A 32 -8.52 14.50 -2.78
N GLY A 33 -7.90 15.41 -2.03
CA GLY A 33 -8.32 16.79 -1.78
C GLY A 33 -7.19 17.56 -1.08
N SER A 34 -7.52 18.57 -0.29
CA SER A 34 -6.55 19.44 0.40
C SER A 34 -5.89 18.84 1.67
N ILE A 35 -6.06 17.55 1.96
CA ILE A 35 -5.73 16.97 3.29
C ILE A 35 -4.84 15.71 3.20
N GLU A 36 -5.23 14.65 2.49
CA GLU A 36 -4.39 13.45 2.24
C GLU A 36 -4.87 12.75 0.96
N THR A 37 -3.95 12.21 0.15
CA THR A 37 -4.31 11.38 -1.02
C THR A 37 -4.27 9.89 -0.65
N ARG A 38 -5.41 9.22 -0.76
CA ARG A 38 -5.58 7.80 -0.40
C ARG A 38 -5.85 6.95 -1.63
N ALA A 39 -5.24 5.77 -1.68
CA ALA A 39 -5.53 4.74 -2.67
C ALA A 39 -5.91 3.44 -1.96
N MET A 40 -7.07 2.90 -2.28
CA MET A 40 -7.59 1.65 -1.74
C MET A 40 -7.80 0.66 -2.87
N CYS A 41 -7.10 -0.47 -2.84
CA CYS A 41 -7.15 -1.48 -3.89
C CYS A 41 -7.51 -2.84 -3.30
N SER A 42 -8.46 -3.54 -3.93
CA SER A 42 -8.96 -4.83 -3.45
C SER A 42 -9.25 -5.82 -4.59
N SER A 43 -8.84 -5.48 -5.82
CA SER A 43 -9.14 -6.28 -7.01
C SER A 43 -8.33 -7.58 -7.03
N PRO A 44 -8.94 -8.72 -7.42
CA PRO A 44 -8.26 -10.01 -7.47
C PRO A 44 -7.25 -10.12 -8.63
N VAL A 45 -7.09 -9.09 -9.47
CA VAL A 45 -6.10 -9.09 -10.58
C VAL A 45 -4.77 -8.44 -10.18
N ILE A 46 -4.72 -7.79 -9.02
CA ILE A 46 -3.54 -7.07 -8.54
C ILE A 46 -2.47 -8.08 -8.12
N LYS A 47 -1.36 -8.07 -8.86
CA LYS A 47 -0.18 -8.91 -8.59
C LYS A 47 1.04 -8.11 -8.12
N THR A 48 1.05 -6.80 -8.38
CA THR A 48 2.09 -5.85 -7.98
C THR A 48 1.44 -4.54 -7.55
N ILE A 49 2.20 -3.62 -6.96
CA ILE A 49 1.68 -2.27 -6.68
C ILE A 49 1.38 -1.56 -8.02
N PRO A 50 0.16 -1.05 -8.25
CA PRO A 50 -0.19 -0.44 -9.53
C PRO A 50 0.66 0.80 -9.85
N GLY A 51 1.45 0.76 -10.92
CA GLY A 51 2.38 1.84 -11.28
C GLY A 51 1.72 3.15 -11.73
N SER A 52 0.41 3.14 -12.00
CA SER A 52 -0.36 4.35 -12.33
C SER A 52 -0.82 5.14 -11.10
N LEU A 53 -0.53 4.69 -9.88
CA LEU A 53 -0.81 5.46 -8.67
C LEU A 53 -0.15 6.84 -8.69
N SER A 54 -0.87 7.85 -8.21
CA SER A 54 -0.38 9.23 -8.11
C SER A 54 0.87 9.32 -7.24
N ARG A 55 1.83 10.14 -7.66
CA ARG A 55 3.04 10.42 -6.86
C ARG A 55 2.73 11.12 -5.54
N ALA A 56 1.56 11.75 -5.45
CA ALA A 56 1.07 12.40 -4.24
C ALA A 56 0.35 11.43 -3.29
N THR A 57 0.25 10.14 -3.60
CA THR A 57 -0.39 9.16 -2.70
C THR A 57 0.37 9.08 -1.38
N GLU A 58 -0.34 9.35 -0.29
CA GLU A 58 0.19 9.36 1.08
C GLU A 58 -0.20 8.08 1.82
N ILE A 59 -1.39 7.55 1.53
CA ILE A 59 -1.92 6.33 2.17
C ILE A 59 -2.27 5.32 1.10
N LEU A 60 -1.59 4.17 1.13
CA LEU A 60 -1.88 3.03 0.28
C LEU A 60 -2.42 1.87 1.10
N THR A 61 -3.62 1.42 0.75
CA THR A 61 -4.22 0.20 1.29
C THR A 61 -4.45 -0.81 0.18
N ILE A 62 -3.82 -1.98 0.29
CA ILE A 62 -4.15 -3.15 -0.52
C ILE A 62 -4.73 -4.20 0.41
N GLN A 63 -6.00 -4.53 0.22
CA GLN A 63 -6.71 -5.38 1.16
C GLN A 63 -7.61 -6.38 0.46
N GLY A 64 -7.38 -7.66 0.74
CA GLY A 64 -8.30 -8.75 0.42
C GLY A 64 -9.14 -9.18 1.63
N THR A 65 -9.67 -10.39 1.54
CA THR A 65 -10.34 -11.09 2.64
C THR A 65 -9.75 -12.50 2.81
N GLN A 66 -10.08 -13.19 3.90
CA GLN A 66 -9.65 -14.57 4.09
C GLN A 66 -10.20 -15.51 3.00
N ALA A 67 -11.44 -15.30 2.57
CA ALA A 67 -12.09 -16.11 1.53
C ALA A 67 -11.65 -15.74 0.11
N SER A 68 -11.27 -14.47 -0.11
CA SER A 68 -10.83 -13.96 -1.41
C SER A 68 -9.61 -13.05 -1.21
N PRO A 69 -8.39 -13.62 -1.19
CA PRO A 69 -7.16 -12.87 -1.04
C PRO A 69 -6.74 -12.19 -2.35
N VAL A 70 -6.04 -11.05 -2.25
CA VAL A 70 -5.42 -10.40 -3.41
C VAL A 70 -4.11 -11.14 -3.77
N PRO A 71 -3.84 -11.49 -5.04
CA PRO A 71 -2.69 -12.29 -5.43
C PRO A 71 -1.38 -11.50 -5.54
N LEU A 72 -1.18 -10.49 -4.68
CA LEU A 72 0.10 -9.82 -4.48
C LEU A 72 1.02 -10.76 -3.70
N THR A 73 2.15 -11.16 -4.27
CA THR A 73 3.05 -12.18 -3.70
C THR A 73 4.39 -11.64 -3.22
N GLY A 74 4.83 -10.51 -3.79
CA GLY A 74 6.13 -9.92 -3.51
C GLY A 74 6.07 -8.40 -3.48
N LEU A 75 7.01 -7.80 -2.75
CA LEU A 75 7.30 -6.36 -2.80
C LEU A 75 8.75 -6.14 -3.20
N VAL A 76 8.96 -5.31 -4.21
CA VAL A 76 10.29 -4.94 -4.73
C VAL A 76 10.43 -3.42 -4.79
N ARG A 77 11.67 -2.91 -4.89
CA ARG A 77 11.94 -1.47 -4.91
C ARG A 77 11.13 -0.70 -5.96
N SER A 78 10.95 -1.27 -7.16
CA SER A 78 10.24 -0.62 -8.26
C SER A 78 8.75 -0.41 -7.99
N ASP A 79 8.14 -1.21 -7.11
CA ASP A 79 6.72 -1.09 -6.75
C ASP A 79 6.40 0.28 -6.11
N PHE A 80 7.38 0.87 -5.44
CA PHE A 80 7.25 2.13 -4.71
C PHE A 80 8.05 3.27 -5.32
N GLY A 81 8.62 3.08 -6.52
CA GLY A 81 9.67 3.95 -7.08
C GLY A 81 9.31 5.44 -7.10
N ASN A 82 8.05 5.77 -7.41
CA ASN A 82 7.55 7.14 -7.53
C ASN A 82 6.60 7.57 -6.40
N LEU A 83 6.42 6.75 -5.36
CA LEU A 83 5.47 6.96 -4.27
C LEU A 83 6.15 7.53 -3.02
N THR A 84 6.98 8.56 -3.20
CA THR A 84 7.83 9.13 -2.15
C THR A 84 7.06 9.87 -1.05
N GLU A 85 5.78 10.17 -1.28
CA GLU A 85 4.89 10.83 -0.33
C GLU A 85 4.19 9.85 0.63
N LEU A 86 4.39 8.53 0.47
CA LEU A 86 3.76 7.54 1.34
C LEU A 86 4.16 7.72 2.81
N VAL A 87 3.16 7.94 3.66
CA VAL A 87 3.28 7.99 5.12
C VAL A 87 2.74 6.72 5.79
N HIS A 88 1.82 6.02 5.12
CA HIS A 88 1.19 4.80 5.63
C HIS A 88 0.96 3.78 4.51
N ILE A 89 1.47 2.57 4.71
CA ILE A 89 1.19 1.40 3.88
C ILE A 89 0.48 0.33 4.72
N LYS A 90 -0.67 -0.14 4.21
CA LYS A 90 -1.38 -1.30 4.74
C LYS A 90 -1.60 -2.34 3.66
N ILE A 91 -1.03 -3.53 3.83
CA ILE A 91 -1.17 -4.67 2.93
C ILE A 91 -1.62 -5.87 3.75
N SER A 92 -2.87 -6.29 3.59
CA SER A 92 -3.46 -7.35 4.42
C SER A 92 -4.33 -8.30 3.63
N PHE A 93 -4.36 -9.58 4.05
CA PHE A 93 -5.09 -10.64 3.35
C PHE A 93 -4.68 -10.73 1.88
N THR A 94 -3.37 -10.72 1.67
CA THR A 94 -2.77 -10.97 0.36
C THR A 94 -1.96 -12.27 0.40
N LEU A 95 -1.41 -12.68 -0.73
CA LEU A 95 -0.52 -13.83 -0.81
C LEU A 95 0.95 -13.46 -0.59
N LEU A 96 1.22 -12.29 0.01
CA LEU A 96 2.56 -11.73 0.16
C LEU A 96 3.44 -12.68 0.97
N SER A 97 4.48 -13.22 0.33
CA SER A 97 5.40 -14.20 0.91
C SER A 97 6.86 -13.74 0.87
N HIS A 98 7.17 -12.68 0.11
CA HIS A 98 8.52 -12.13 0.01
C HIS A 98 8.53 -10.60 0.00
N VAL A 99 9.51 -9.99 0.68
CA VAL A 99 9.80 -8.56 0.63
C VAL A 99 11.29 -8.38 0.40
N ALA A 100 11.66 -7.72 -0.70
CA ALA A 100 13.06 -7.45 -1.01
C ALA A 100 13.70 -6.50 0.04
N GLU A 101 15.01 -6.61 0.26
CA GLU A 101 15.72 -5.78 1.26
C GLU A 101 15.58 -4.28 1.01
N ASP A 102 15.47 -3.88 -0.26
CA ASP A 102 15.39 -2.50 -0.70
C ASP A 102 13.98 -2.07 -1.14
N ALA A 103 12.96 -2.90 -0.86
CA ALA A 103 11.58 -2.65 -1.27
C ALA A 103 11.09 -1.26 -0.87
N PHE A 104 11.47 -0.79 0.33
CA PHE A 104 11.01 0.48 0.89
C PHE A 104 12.06 1.60 0.80
N PHE A 105 13.10 1.46 -0.03
CA PHE A 105 14.23 2.37 -0.02
C PHE A 105 13.85 3.84 -0.25
N ASN A 106 12.92 4.10 -1.18
CA ASN A 106 12.54 5.47 -1.55
C ASN A 106 11.50 6.10 -0.60
N LEU A 107 11.02 5.36 0.41
CA LEU A 107 9.88 5.77 1.24
C LEU A 107 10.31 6.55 2.48
N VAL A 108 11.00 7.66 2.24
CA VAL A 108 11.62 8.49 3.29
C VAL A 108 10.64 9.22 4.22
N LYS A 109 9.33 9.17 3.93
CA LYS A 109 8.25 9.75 4.75
C LYS A 109 7.43 8.69 5.50
N LEU A 110 7.72 7.41 5.30
CA LEU A 110 6.91 6.33 5.83
C LEU A 110 7.00 6.29 7.35
N LYS A 111 5.83 6.37 8.00
CA LYS A 111 5.70 6.32 9.47
C LYS A 111 5.07 5.02 9.94
N ARG A 112 4.23 4.40 9.12
CA ARG A 112 3.44 3.23 9.50
C ARG A 112 3.45 2.19 8.37
N LEU A 113 3.85 0.97 8.72
CA LEU A 113 3.85 -0.18 7.82
C LEU A 113 3.11 -1.36 8.47
N GLU A 114 2.04 -1.81 7.82
CA GLU A 114 1.21 -2.92 8.28
C GLU A 114 1.18 -4.01 7.19
N LEU A 115 1.82 -5.16 7.45
CA LEU A 115 1.86 -6.32 6.54
C LEU A 115 1.14 -7.53 7.17
N ASN A 116 0.03 -7.28 7.84
CA ASN A 116 -0.70 -8.27 8.63
C ASN A 116 -1.43 -9.32 7.76
N ASN A 117 -1.68 -10.51 8.30
CA ASN A 117 -2.48 -11.55 7.63
C ASN A 117 -1.96 -11.89 6.20
N ASN A 118 -0.66 -12.08 6.06
CA ASN A 118 -0.02 -12.47 4.82
C ASN A 118 0.68 -13.84 4.99
N ARG A 119 1.58 -14.19 4.08
CA ARG A 119 2.30 -15.47 4.03
C ARG A 119 3.80 -15.30 4.21
N LEU A 120 4.23 -14.24 4.88
CA LEU A 120 5.65 -13.99 5.15
C LEU A 120 6.15 -15.07 6.12
N SER A 121 7.12 -15.86 5.66
CA SER A 121 7.82 -16.83 6.50
C SER A 121 9.12 -16.27 7.06
N SER A 122 9.70 -15.26 6.40
CA SER A 122 10.95 -14.64 6.84
C SER A 122 11.06 -13.17 6.45
N ILE A 123 11.87 -12.41 7.17
CA ILE A 123 12.27 -11.04 6.85
C ILE A 123 13.78 -10.92 6.96
N LEU A 124 14.39 -10.19 6.02
CA LEU A 124 15.84 -9.96 5.98
C LEU A 124 16.22 -8.82 6.94
N PRO A 125 17.44 -8.85 7.52
CA PRO A 125 17.85 -7.87 8.55
C PRO A 125 17.70 -6.41 8.13
N ASN A 126 17.94 -6.14 6.84
CA ASN A 126 18.02 -4.79 6.30
C ASN A 126 16.74 -4.31 5.61
N THR A 127 15.68 -5.13 5.58
CA THR A 127 14.42 -4.80 4.90
C THR A 127 13.83 -3.45 5.32
N PHE A 128 14.03 -3.03 6.57
CA PHE A 128 13.52 -1.75 7.10
C PHE A 128 14.61 -0.70 7.33
N SER A 129 15.87 -0.99 6.97
CA SER A 129 17.02 -0.13 7.29
C SER A 129 16.90 1.27 6.68
N SER A 130 16.35 1.39 5.47
CA SER A 130 16.13 2.67 4.78
C SER A 130 15.07 3.56 5.43
N LEU A 131 14.25 3.00 6.33
CA LEU A 131 13.12 3.70 6.95
C LEU A 131 13.48 4.27 8.34
N GLY A 132 14.68 3.97 8.87
CA GLY A 132 15.02 4.02 10.29
C GLY A 132 14.85 5.37 11.01
N ALA A 133 14.77 6.50 10.30
CA ALA A 133 14.54 7.81 10.92
C ALA A 133 13.06 8.22 10.98
N THR A 134 12.19 7.64 10.16
CA THR A 134 10.78 8.08 10.03
C THR A 134 9.78 7.03 10.49
N LEU A 135 10.17 5.76 10.49
CA LEU A 135 9.27 4.66 10.82
C LEU A 135 8.96 4.64 12.31
N ALA A 136 7.69 4.84 12.65
CA ALA A 136 7.19 4.84 14.02
C ALA A 136 6.48 3.53 14.38
N PHE A 137 5.95 2.81 13.38
CA PHE A 137 5.15 1.61 13.62
C PHE A 137 5.32 0.57 12.51
N VAL A 138 5.58 -0.67 12.94
CA VAL A 138 5.56 -1.86 12.07
C VAL A 138 4.71 -2.94 12.72
N SER A 139 3.78 -3.51 11.96
CA SER A 139 3.04 -4.71 12.36
C SER A 139 3.14 -5.79 11.29
N LEU A 140 3.54 -6.98 11.73
CA LEU A 140 3.67 -8.19 10.92
C LEU A 140 2.78 -9.31 11.48
N SER A 141 1.72 -8.96 12.19
CA SER A 141 0.87 -9.92 12.89
C SER A 141 0.19 -10.89 11.92
N ASN A 142 -0.05 -12.12 12.39
CA ASN A 142 -0.68 -13.18 11.59
C ASN A 142 0.08 -13.53 10.30
N ASN A 143 1.41 -13.54 10.37
CA ASN A 143 2.28 -14.18 9.38
C ASN A 143 2.82 -15.49 9.98
N ARG A 144 2.35 -16.63 9.48
CA ARG A 144 2.63 -17.93 10.10
C ARG A 144 4.09 -18.34 9.89
N GLY A 145 4.80 -18.62 10.98
CA GLY A 145 6.19 -19.08 10.95
C GLY A 145 7.21 -17.99 10.62
N LEU A 146 6.81 -16.72 10.76
CA LEU A 146 7.67 -15.57 10.55
C LEU A 146 8.88 -15.59 11.50
N HIS A 147 10.07 -15.59 10.93
CA HIS A 147 11.34 -15.43 11.65
C HIS A 147 12.23 -14.38 10.98
N LEU A 148 13.13 -13.77 11.75
CA LEU A 148 14.16 -12.90 11.19
C LEU A 148 15.31 -13.77 10.69
N LEU A 149 15.76 -13.54 9.45
CA LEU A 149 16.98 -14.19 8.95
C LEU A 149 18.18 -13.44 9.53
N GLU A 150 19.11 -14.15 10.17
CA GLU A 150 20.41 -13.57 10.53
C GLU A 150 21.36 -13.69 9.35
N ARG A 151 22.15 -12.65 9.09
CA ARG A 151 23.19 -12.72 8.06
C ARG A 151 24.31 -13.64 8.56
N SER A 152 24.50 -14.78 7.88
CA SER A 152 25.64 -15.66 8.16
C SER A 152 26.94 -14.89 7.92
N GLY A 153 27.71 -14.69 8.99
CA GLY A 153 29.03 -14.04 8.98
C GLY A 153 29.01 -12.54 9.31
N THR A 154 28.97 -12.21 10.61
CA THR A 154 30.07 -11.59 11.38
C THR A 154 29.56 -11.23 12.77
N SER A 155 30.30 -11.66 13.80
CA SER A 155 30.19 -11.13 15.16
C SER A 155 30.43 -9.62 15.14
N GLN A 156 29.41 -8.81 15.43
CA GLN A 156 29.55 -7.61 16.27
C GLN A 156 28.20 -6.98 16.60
N ARG A 157 28.02 -6.82 17.91
CA ARG A 157 27.11 -5.93 18.63
C ARG A 157 26.82 -4.62 17.90
N SER A 158 25.54 -4.36 17.62
CA SER A 158 25.01 -3.00 17.50
C SER A 158 23.59 -2.95 18.06
N GLU A 159 23.53 -2.77 19.38
CA GLU A 159 22.37 -2.22 20.06
C GLU A 159 22.04 -0.85 19.43
N ARG A 160 20.83 -0.70 18.84
CA ARG A 160 20.05 0.54 18.63
C ARG A 160 19.21 0.55 17.34
N PHE A 161 18.39 -0.47 17.13
CA PHE A 161 17.11 -0.29 16.43
C PHE A 161 16.14 -1.33 16.99
N THR A 162 15.64 -1.10 18.20
CA THR A 162 14.49 -1.88 18.70
C THR A 162 13.26 -1.40 17.96
N LEU A 163 13.16 -1.75 16.67
CA LEU A 163 11.90 -1.75 15.97
C LEU A 163 11.05 -2.76 16.73
N VAL A 164 10.08 -2.28 17.51
CA VAL A 164 9.16 -3.16 18.21
C VAL A 164 8.26 -3.76 17.13
N VAL A 165 8.73 -4.83 16.50
CA VAL A 165 7.95 -5.64 15.58
C VAL A 165 6.95 -6.40 16.45
N TRP A 166 5.71 -5.92 16.50
CA TRP A 166 4.64 -6.66 17.14
C TRP A 166 4.19 -7.78 16.18
N ALA A 167 4.79 -8.96 16.34
CA ALA A 167 4.29 -10.20 15.76
C ALA A 167 3.47 -10.92 16.83
N SER A 168 2.13 -10.86 16.76
CA SER A 168 1.28 -11.69 17.60
C SER A 168 1.36 -13.14 17.11
N THR A 169 2.09 -13.98 17.82
CA THR A 169 2.08 -15.44 17.63
C THR A 169 1.09 -16.05 18.64
N LYS A 170 -0.03 -16.57 18.15
CA LYS A 170 -0.82 -17.59 18.86
C LYS A 170 -0.40 -18.97 18.38
#